data_AF-K9RNT0-F1
#
_entry.id   AF-K9RNT0-F1
#
_cell.length_a   1.000
_cell.length_b   1.000
_cell.length_c   1.000
_cell.angle_alpha   90.00
_cell.angle_beta   90.00
_cell.angle_gamma   90.00
#
_symmetry.space_group_name_H-M   'P 1'
#
loop_
_entity.id
_entity.type
_entity.pdbx_description
1 polymer ?
#
loop_
_entity_poly.entity_id
_entity_poly.type
_entity_poly.pdbx_seq_one_letter_code
_entity_poly.pdbx_strand_id
1 'polypeptide(L)'
;MGIEAYFKQVSPSLLKKIQKYPDFFELFDDAQYLPDSPFWQDFNLDLNDPEDAKWFDEATNYVPQTLEKLKFEQPQEFAKLKSDIPAMLAEGKNVEFDIGKQWKNIHFILTGINDLSPLPFLTGKNKQDKLPAINAILGGKTIDYETDHGLLRYLTVDEVKQISQALSKFSQTHFQQRFNLKGLESGFETIYDVYKQLLNYYQNVADAQNAMFLYLG
;
A
#
# COMPACT_ATOMS: atom_id res chain seq x y z
N MET A 1 16.81 7.80 -6.34
CA MET A 1 15.36 7.95 -6.09
C MET A 1 15.12 7.82 -4.60
N GLY A 2 14.01 8.32 -4.07
CA GLY A 2 13.71 8.26 -2.64
C GLY A 2 12.61 7.24 -2.40
N ILE A 3 12.68 6.51 -1.28
CA ILE A 3 11.70 5.48 -0.90
C ILE A 3 10.31 6.09 -0.76
N GLU A 4 9.31 5.45 -1.37
CA GLU A 4 7.89 5.79 -1.36
C GLU A 4 7.09 4.70 -0.63
N ALA A 5 5.83 4.97 -0.29
CA ALA A 5 5.00 4.05 0.48
C ALA A 5 3.62 3.91 -0.14
N TYR A 6 3.25 2.64 -0.28
CA TYR A 6 2.27 2.17 -1.23
C TYR A 6 1.23 1.32 -0.50
N PHE A 7 -0.05 1.51 -0.85
CA PHE A 7 -1.18 0.84 -0.21
C PHE A 7 -2.17 0.35 -1.25
N LYS A 8 -2.45 -0.94 -1.25
CA LYS A 8 -3.38 -1.55 -2.21
C LYS A 8 -4.42 -2.40 -1.51
N GLN A 9 -5.69 -2.09 -1.71
CA GLN A 9 -6.78 -2.87 -1.13
C GLN A 9 -6.92 -4.23 -1.81
N VAL A 10 -7.36 -5.24 -1.06
CA VAL A 10 -7.55 -6.60 -1.58
C VAL A 10 -8.67 -7.30 -0.82
N SER A 11 -9.46 -8.12 -1.51
CA SER A 11 -10.49 -8.91 -0.84
C SER A 11 -9.89 -9.90 0.16
N PRO A 12 -10.59 -10.23 1.26
CA PRO A 12 -10.08 -11.17 2.25
C PRO A 12 -9.81 -12.57 1.69
N SER A 13 -10.54 -12.95 0.63
CA SER A 13 -10.30 -14.19 -0.12
C SER A 13 -8.97 -14.17 -0.85
N LEU A 14 -8.68 -13.11 -1.63
CA LEU A 14 -7.45 -13.01 -2.39
C LEU A 14 -6.23 -12.82 -1.49
N LEU A 15 -6.35 -12.07 -0.39
CA LEU A 15 -5.28 -11.99 0.60
C LEU A 15 -4.82 -13.38 1.05
N LYS A 16 -5.75 -14.28 1.40
CA LYS A 16 -5.41 -15.65 1.82
C LYS A 16 -4.72 -16.45 0.72
N LYS A 17 -5.04 -16.21 -0.55
CA LYS A 17 -4.39 -16.86 -1.68
C LYS A 17 -2.96 -16.36 -1.83
N ILE A 18 -2.75 -15.04 -1.83
CA ILE A 18 -1.43 -14.42 -1.96
C ILE A 18 -0.55 -14.76 -0.75
N GLN A 19 -1.08 -14.82 0.46
CA GLN A 19 -0.33 -15.32 1.63
C GLN A 19 0.21 -16.74 1.45
N LYS A 20 -0.53 -17.58 0.72
CA LYS A 20 -0.15 -18.97 0.47
C LYS A 20 0.75 -19.12 -0.76
N TYR A 21 0.61 -18.22 -1.72
CA TYR A 21 1.31 -18.19 -3.00
C TYR A 21 1.83 -16.77 -3.26
N PRO A 22 2.90 -16.36 -2.55
CA PRO A 22 3.35 -14.95 -2.51
C PRO A 22 3.67 -14.37 -3.88
N ASP A 23 4.25 -15.15 -4.79
CA ASP A 23 4.67 -14.70 -6.12
C ASP A 23 3.50 -14.28 -7.02
N PHE A 24 2.25 -14.64 -6.67
CA PHE A 24 1.06 -14.15 -7.36
C PHE A 24 0.72 -12.70 -6.99
N PHE A 25 1.42 -12.10 -6.02
CA PHE A 25 1.32 -10.67 -5.76
C PHE A 25 1.79 -9.85 -6.97
N GLU A 26 2.87 -10.25 -7.66
CA GLU A 26 3.37 -9.57 -8.86
C GLU A 26 2.25 -9.44 -9.90
N LEU A 27 1.53 -10.54 -10.16
CA LEU A 27 0.39 -10.56 -11.09
C LEU A 27 -0.76 -9.65 -10.64
N PHE A 28 -1.05 -9.63 -9.34
CA PHE A 28 -2.07 -8.76 -8.77
C PHE A 28 -1.67 -7.29 -8.87
N ASP A 29 -0.40 -6.99 -8.64
CA ASP A 29 0.09 -5.61 -8.66
C ASP A 29 0.16 -5.05 -10.09
N ASP A 30 0.75 -5.81 -11.01
CA ASP A 30 0.88 -5.51 -12.44
C ASP A 30 -0.47 -5.26 -13.12
N ALA A 31 -1.56 -5.81 -12.58
CA ALA A 31 -2.89 -5.64 -13.15
C ALA A 31 -3.33 -4.17 -13.23
N GLN A 32 -2.72 -3.27 -12.45
CA GLN A 32 -2.95 -1.83 -12.58
C GLN A 32 -2.50 -1.25 -13.92
N TYR A 33 -1.60 -1.93 -14.63
CA TYR A 33 -1.11 -1.50 -15.95
C TYR A 33 -1.90 -2.11 -17.11
N LEU A 34 -2.97 -2.88 -16.85
CA LEU A 34 -3.81 -3.37 -17.95
C LEU A 34 -4.42 -2.19 -18.73
N PRO A 35 -4.59 -2.27 -20.06
CA PRO A 35 -5.02 -1.13 -20.88
C PRO A 35 -6.34 -0.48 -20.46
N ASP A 36 -7.25 -1.24 -19.85
CA ASP A 36 -8.56 -0.79 -19.37
C ASP A 36 -8.55 -0.38 -17.88
N SER A 37 -7.38 -0.31 -17.24
CA SER A 37 -7.21 0.10 -15.86
C SER A 37 -7.48 1.60 -15.67
N PRO A 38 -8.11 2.01 -14.55
CA PRO A 38 -8.26 3.42 -14.19
C PRO A 38 -6.93 4.15 -13.97
N PHE A 39 -5.83 3.43 -13.70
CA PHE A 39 -4.48 4.01 -13.53
C PHE A 39 -4.11 4.97 -14.66
N TRP A 40 -4.41 4.60 -15.91
CA TRP A 40 -4.07 5.41 -17.08
C TRP A 40 -4.84 6.72 -17.18
N GLN A 41 -5.99 6.83 -16.50
CA GLN A 41 -6.80 8.07 -16.50
C GLN A 41 -6.13 9.16 -15.65
N ASP A 42 -5.41 8.77 -14.60
CA ASP A 42 -4.74 9.69 -13.69
C ASP A 42 -3.33 10.08 -14.18
N PHE A 43 -2.71 9.24 -15.03
CA PHE A 43 -1.33 9.43 -15.48
C PHE A 43 -1.15 10.45 -16.62
N ASN A 44 -2.25 10.92 -17.25
CA ASN A 44 -2.27 11.93 -18.32
C ASN A 44 -1.20 11.70 -19.42
N LEU A 45 -1.13 10.47 -19.95
CA LEU A 45 -0.22 10.10 -21.03
C LEU A 45 -0.59 10.74 -22.37
N ASP A 46 0.40 11.19 -23.13
CA ASP A 46 0.26 11.54 -24.54
C ASP A 46 0.82 10.41 -25.41
N LEU A 47 -0.04 9.53 -25.93
CA LEU A 47 0.40 8.42 -26.79
C LEU A 47 0.96 8.87 -28.15
N ASN A 48 0.95 10.17 -28.47
CA ASN A 48 1.70 10.69 -29.62
C ASN A 48 3.16 10.99 -29.27
N ASP A 49 3.48 11.12 -27.98
CA ASP A 49 4.85 11.18 -27.50
C ASP A 49 5.47 9.76 -27.54
N PRO A 50 6.64 9.58 -28.19
CA PRO A 50 7.25 8.26 -28.32
C PRO A 50 7.70 7.63 -26.99
N GLU A 51 8.03 8.43 -25.97
CA GLU A 51 8.45 7.91 -24.66
C GLU A 51 7.23 7.39 -23.90
N ASP A 52 6.14 8.16 -23.88
CA ASP A 52 4.86 7.76 -23.27
C ASP A 52 4.26 6.52 -23.95
N ALA A 53 4.26 6.49 -25.29
CA ALA A 53 3.78 5.33 -26.05
C ALA A 53 4.60 4.07 -25.77
N LYS A 54 5.94 4.21 -25.72
CA LYS A 54 6.83 3.10 -25.42
C LYS A 54 6.60 2.57 -24.00
N TRP A 55 6.47 3.46 -23.02
CA TRP A 55 6.22 3.06 -21.63
C TRP A 55 4.86 2.37 -21.47
N PHE A 56 3.82 2.89 -22.11
CA PHE A 56 2.50 2.24 -22.14
C PHE A 56 2.58 0.82 -22.73
N ASP A 57 3.28 0.65 -23.86
CA ASP A 57 3.49 -0.66 -24.47
C ASP A 57 4.29 -1.61 -23.56
N GLU A 58 5.31 -1.13 -22.87
CA GLU A 58 6.09 -1.93 -21.92
C GLU A 58 5.25 -2.35 -20.71
N ALA A 59 4.58 -1.40 -20.06
CA ALA A 59 3.79 -1.64 -18.85
C ALA A 59 2.57 -2.55 -19.09
N THR A 60 1.86 -2.37 -20.21
CA THR A 60 0.73 -3.23 -20.56
C THR A 60 1.13 -4.69 -20.86
N ASN A 61 2.42 -4.95 -21.06
CA ASN A 61 2.97 -6.29 -21.24
C ASN A 61 3.40 -6.99 -19.94
N TYR A 62 3.41 -6.32 -18.78
CA TYR A 62 3.81 -6.93 -17.51
C TYR A 62 2.92 -8.12 -17.13
N VAL A 63 1.59 -7.96 -17.15
CA VAL A 63 0.66 -9.07 -16.84
C VAL A 63 0.87 -10.31 -17.73
N PRO A 64 0.92 -10.21 -19.08
CA PRO A 64 1.26 -11.35 -19.93
C PRO A 64 2.60 -12.02 -19.60
N GLN A 65 3.64 -11.22 -19.32
CA GLN A 65 4.97 -11.72 -18.97
C GLN A 65 4.95 -12.47 -17.63
N THR A 66 4.34 -11.87 -16.61
CA THR A 66 4.18 -12.46 -15.28
C THR A 66 3.37 -13.76 -15.33
N LEU A 67 2.31 -13.82 -16.15
CA LEU A 67 1.54 -15.06 -16.36
C LEU A 67 2.39 -16.19 -16.97
N GLU A 68 3.17 -15.92 -18.02
CA GLU A 68 4.01 -16.94 -18.64
C GLU A 68 5.17 -17.36 -17.71
N LYS A 69 5.76 -16.42 -16.96
CA LYS A 69 6.75 -16.71 -15.90
C LYS A 69 6.16 -17.66 -14.84
N LEU A 70 5.01 -17.32 -14.24
CA LEU A 70 4.37 -18.15 -13.22
C LEU A 70 3.99 -19.55 -13.74
N LYS A 71 3.51 -19.63 -14.98
CA LYS A 71 3.16 -20.91 -15.62
C LYS A 71 4.38 -21.80 -15.87
N PHE A 72 5.54 -21.20 -16.18
CA PHE A 72 6.78 -21.93 -16.41
C PHE A 72 7.49 -22.32 -15.12
N GLU A 73 7.67 -21.36 -14.20
CA GLU A 73 8.45 -21.54 -12.97
C GLU A 73 7.65 -22.26 -11.87
N GLN A 74 6.33 -22.06 -11.83
CA GLN A 74 5.45 -22.59 -10.77
C GLN A 74 4.17 -23.24 -11.33
N PRO A 75 4.29 -24.26 -12.21
CA PRO A 75 3.15 -24.82 -12.94
C PRO A 75 2.09 -25.44 -12.03
N GLN A 76 2.47 -25.98 -10.86
CA GLN A 76 1.53 -26.59 -9.93
C GLN A 76 0.70 -25.53 -9.19
N GLU A 77 1.33 -24.46 -8.73
CA GLU A 77 0.71 -23.31 -8.07
C GLU A 77 -0.20 -22.58 -9.05
N PHE A 78 0.28 -22.35 -10.27
CA PHE A 78 -0.50 -21.79 -11.37
C PHE A 78 -1.77 -22.60 -11.65
N ALA A 79 -1.67 -23.93 -11.73
CA ALA A 79 -2.83 -24.79 -11.92
C ALA A 79 -3.85 -24.66 -10.77
N LYS A 80 -3.39 -24.50 -9.52
CA LYS A 80 -4.26 -24.33 -8.32
C LYS A 80 -4.98 -22.98 -8.32
N LEU A 81 -4.36 -21.93 -8.86
CA LEU A 81 -4.89 -20.56 -8.84
C LEU A 81 -5.52 -20.12 -10.16
N LYS A 82 -5.47 -20.95 -11.21
CA LYS A 82 -5.97 -20.58 -12.55
C LYS A 82 -7.38 -19.99 -12.56
N SER A 83 -8.29 -20.51 -11.74
CA SER A 83 -9.66 -20.00 -11.64
C SER A 83 -9.79 -18.68 -10.87
N ASP A 84 -8.80 -18.35 -10.02
CA ASP A 84 -8.77 -17.11 -9.23
C ASP A 84 -8.13 -15.95 -10.02
N ILE A 85 -7.34 -16.22 -11.07
CA ILE A 85 -6.63 -15.20 -11.88
C ILE A 85 -7.56 -14.07 -12.36
N PRO A 86 -8.76 -14.33 -12.94
CA PRO A 86 -9.63 -13.25 -13.38
C PRO A 86 -10.04 -12.30 -12.24
N ALA A 87 -10.25 -12.82 -11.03
CA ALA A 87 -10.56 -12.00 -9.86
C ALA A 87 -9.32 -11.22 -9.39
N MET A 88 -8.12 -11.83 -9.41
CA MET A 88 -6.86 -11.15 -9.11
C MET A 88 -6.63 -9.96 -10.04
N LEU A 89 -6.82 -10.15 -11.35
CA LEU A 89 -6.68 -9.07 -12.33
C LEU A 89 -7.75 -7.99 -12.16
N ALA A 90 -8.99 -8.38 -11.86
CA ALA A 90 -10.08 -7.42 -11.67
C ALA A 90 -9.87 -6.54 -10.42
N GLU A 91 -9.47 -7.15 -9.30
CA GLU A 91 -9.18 -6.40 -8.07
C GLU A 91 -7.85 -5.64 -8.14
N GLY A 92 -6.85 -6.18 -8.84
CA GLY A 92 -5.52 -5.59 -8.99
C GLY A 92 -5.48 -4.34 -9.88
N LYS A 93 -6.51 -4.14 -10.73
CA LYS A 93 -6.73 -2.90 -11.48
C LYS A 93 -7.04 -1.68 -10.61
N ASN A 94 -7.42 -1.89 -9.35
CA ASN A 94 -7.68 -0.77 -8.45
C ASN A 94 -6.40 0.06 -8.28
N VAL A 95 -6.53 1.38 -8.38
CA VAL A 95 -5.41 2.30 -8.24
C VAL A 95 -4.81 2.16 -6.84
N GLU A 96 -3.50 1.97 -6.81
CA GLU A 96 -2.71 2.04 -5.61
C GLU A 96 -2.74 3.44 -5.00
N PHE A 97 -2.85 3.51 -3.68
CA PHE A 97 -2.67 4.77 -2.97
C PHE A 97 -1.19 4.96 -2.60
N ASP A 98 -0.55 5.96 -3.19
CA ASP A 98 0.81 6.39 -2.90
C ASP A 98 0.81 7.65 -2.01
N ILE A 99 1.49 7.59 -0.85
CA ILE A 99 1.70 8.77 0.03
C ILE A 99 3.04 9.47 -0.20
N GLY A 100 3.77 9.02 -1.22
CA GLY A 100 5.05 9.51 -1.67
C GLY A 100 6.11 9.48 -0.57
N LYS A 101 7.13 10.32 -0.76
CA LYS A 101 8.29 10.43 0.15
C LYS A 101 7.95 11.02 1.53
N GLN A 102 6.71 11.45 1.75
CA GLN A 102 6.24 11.98 3.03
C GLN A 102 5.96 10.90 4.07
N TRP A 103 5.96 9.62 3.68
CA TRP A 103 5.65 8.51 4.57
C TRP A 103 6.49 8.49 5.85
N LYS A 104 7.78 8.87 5.81
CA LYS A 104 8.63 8.93 7.02
C LYS A 104 8.15 10.00 8.01
N ASN A 105 7.64 11.12 7.51
CA ASN A 105 7.06 12.18 8.34
C ASN A 105 5.76 11.70 8.97
N ILE A 106 4.89 11.10 8.17
CA ILE A 106 3.62 10.54 8.65
C ILE A 106 3.88 9.42 9.65
N HIS A 107 4.82 8.51 9.39
CA HIS A 107 5.16 7.41 10.28
C HIS A 107 5.59 7.94 11.65
N PHE A 108 6.53 8.88 11.67
CA PHE A 108 6.96 9.51 12.91
C PHE A 108 5.81 10.20 13.63
N ILE A 109 4.98 10.97 12.93
CA ILE A 109 3.86 11.68 13.57
C ILE A 109 2.82 10.69 14.13
N LEU A 110 2.62 9.54 13.49
CA LEU A 110 1.64 8.56 13.96
C LEU A 110 2.19 7.65 15.06
N THR A 111 3.48 7.33 15.08
CA THR A 111 4.06 6.38 16.03
C THR A 111 4.91 7.05 17.12
N GLY A 112 5.44 8.23 16.85
CA GLY A 112 6.50 8.90 17.61
C GLY A 112 7.87 8.21 17.46
N ILE A 113 8.07 7.41 16.39
CA ILE A 113 9.28 6.60 16.15
C ILE A 113 9.85 6.98 14.77
N ASN A 114 11.17 7.21 14.70
CA ASN A 114 11.85 7.63 13.47
C ASN A 114 12.65 6.49 12.80
N ASP A 115 12.35 5.25 13.17
CA ASP A 115 13.06 4.06 12.73
C ASP A 115 12.18 3.22 11.80
N LEU A 116 12.81 2.51 10.87
CA LEU A 116 12.18 1.57 9.94
C LEU A 116 12.00 0.18 10.56
N SER A 117 12.53 -0.04 11.76
CA SER A 117 12.36 -1.28 12.50
C SER A 117 10.87 -1.66 12.62
N PRO A 118 10.51 -2.94 12.35
CA PRO A 118 9.15 -3.42 12.53
C PRO A 118 8.65 -3.14 13.95
N LEU A 119 7.52 -2.44 14.06
CA LEU A 119 6.91 -2.18 15.36
C LEU A 119 5.93 -3.31 15.70
N PRO A 120 6.00 -3.88 16.91
CA PRO A 120 5.17 -5.04 17.29
C PRO A 120 3.70 -4.67 17.59
N PHE A 121 3.26 -3.46 17.25
CA PHE A 121 1.93 -2.95 17.53
C PHE A 121 1.29 -2.34 16.29
N LEU A 122 -0.04 -2.43 16.20
CA LEU A 122 -0.85 -1.67 15.25
C LEU A 122 -1.31 -0.35 15.86
N THR A 123 -1.80 -0.41 17.09
CA THR A 123 -2.21 0.78 17.87
C THR A 123 -1.73 0.64 19.30
N GLY A 124 -1.40 1.75 19.94
CA GLY A 124 -0.98 1.76 21.33
C GLY A 124 -0.83 3.17 21.87
N LYS A 125 0.06 3.32 22.85
CA LYS A 125 0.43 4.60 23.45
C LYS A 125 1.94 4.74 23.37
N ASN A 126 2.42 5.84 22.82
CA ASN A 126 3.85 6.09 22.77
C ASN A 126 4.37 6.35 24.20
N LYS A 127 5.52 5.75 24.54
CA LYS A 127 6.06 5.79 25.90
C LYS A 127 6.58 7.15 26.30
N GLN A 128 7.08 7.95 25.35
CA GLN A 128 7.73 9.23 25.57
C GLN A 128 6.70 10.34 25.74
N ASP A 129 5.83 10.54 24.74
CA ASP A 129 4.88 11.66 24.71
C ASP A 129 3.49 11.34 25.29
N LYS A 130 3.22 10.06 25.59
CA LYS A 130 1.93 9.55 26.10
C LYS A 130 0.76 9.76 25.12
N LEU A 131 1.01 10.09 23.86
CA LEU A 131 -0.01 10.21 22.82
C LEU A 131 -0.33 8.85 22.19
N PRO A 132 -1.50 8.69 21.54
CA PRO A 132 -1.82 7.48 20.80
C PRO A 132 -0.77 7.17 19.73
N ALA A 133 -0.30 5.93 19.64
CA ALA A 133 0.63 5.48 18.61
C ALA A 133 -0.11 4.59 17.60
N ILE A 134 0.04 4.86 16.31
CA ILE A 134 -0.69 4.20 15.22
C ILE A 134 0.32 3.80 14.15
N ASN A 135 0.55 2.51 13.97
CA ASN A 135 1.48 1.99 12.97
C ASN A 135 0.74 1.73 11.65
N ALA A 136 0.34 2.81 10.98
CA ALA A 136 -0.45 2.74 9.75
C ALA A 136 0.39 2.53 8.47
N ILE A 137 1.73 2.58 8.54
CA ILE A 137 2.60 2.50 7.36
C ILE A 137 3.42 1.21 7.38
N LEU A 138 4.09 0.92 8.49
CA LEU A 138 4.94 -0.27 8.67
C LEU A 138 4.24 -1.32 9.55
N GLY A 139 2.90 -1.26 9.58
CA GLY A 139 2.04 -2.14 10.36
C GLY A 139 1.95 -3.54 9.79
N GLY A 140 1.08 -4.33 10.43
CA GLY A 140 0.67 -5.62 9.92
C GLY A 140 1.72 -6.72 10.03
N LYS A 141 1.47 -7.78 9.28
CA LYS A 141 2.33 -8.97 9.19
C LYS A 141 2.97 -9.01 7.81
N THR A 142 4.08 -9.72 7.69
CA THR A 142 4.79 -9.89 6.42
C THR A 142 4.30 -11.12 5.65
N ILE A 143 4.37 -11.03 4.33
CA ILE A 143 4.32 -12.13 3.37
C ILE A 143 5.73 -12.33 2.84
N ASP A 144 6.11 -13.58 2.55
CA ASP A 144 7.44 -13.92 2.02
C ASP A 144 7.53 -13.59 0.52
N TYR A 145 7.42 -12.30 0.22
CA TYR A 145 7.58 -11.70 -1.10
C TYR A 145 8.38 -10.41 -0.94
N GLU A 146 9.52 -10.31 -1.61
CA GLU A 146 10.44 -9.18 -1.51
C GLU A 146 9.98 -8.06 -2.45
N THR A 147 9.80 -6.86 -1.91
CA THR A 147 9.66 -5.60 -2.67
C THR A 147 11.00 -4.86 -2.66
N ASP A 148 11.11 -3.73 -3.35
CA ASP A 148 12.38 -2.98 -3.46
C ASP A 148 13.00 -2.61 -2.10
N HIS A 149 12.17 -2.50 -1.06
CA HIS A 149 12.56 -2.04 0.27
C HIS A 149 12.03 -2.90 1.42
N GLY A 150 11.95 -4.22 1.20
CA GLY A 150 11.69 -5.24 2.22
C GLY A 150 10.52 -6.15 1.88
N LEU A 151 10.08 -6.95 2.84
CA LEU A 151 8.96 -7.85 2.64
C LEU A 151 7.62 -7.11 2.51
N LEU A 152 6.78 -7.59 1.58
CA LEU A 152 5.38 -7.21 1.46
C LEU A 152 4.66 -7.37 2.80
N ARG A 153 3.89 -6.37 3.19
CA ARG A 153 3.08 -6.40 4.41
C ARG A 153 1.60 -6.46 4.09
N TYR A 154 0.82 -6.96 5.03
CA TYR A 154 -0.62 -6.93 4.95
C TYR A 154 -1.29 -6.60 6.28
N LEU A 155 -2.48 -6.03 6.18
CA LEU A 155 -3.46 -5.88 7.24
C LEU A 155 -4.70 -6.70 6.89
N THR A 156 -5.21 -7.46 7.85
CA THR A 156 -6.53 -8.08 7.75
C THR A 156 -7.64 -7.02 7.84
N VAL A 157 -8.87 -7.39 7.48
CA VAL A 157 -10.04 -6.51 7.57
C VAL A 157 -10.20 -5.86 8.94
N ASP A 158 -10.02 -6.63 10.01
CA ASP A 158 -10.17 -6.14 11.38
C ASP A 158 -9.04 -5.19 11.75
N GLU A 159 -7.82 -5.45 11.28
CA GLU A 159 -6.65 -4.58 11.51
C GLU A 159 -6.77 -3.26 10.72
N VAL A 160 -7.30 -3.28 9.49
CA VAL A 160 -7.65 -2.07 8.72
C VAL A 160 -8.69 -1.24 9.48
N LYS A 161 -9.76 -1.87 9.98
CA LYS A 161 -10.78 -1.19 10.80
C LYS A 161 -10.19 -0.60 12.07
N GLN A 162 -9.32 -1.34 12.75
CA GLN A 162 -8.64 -0.88 13.96
C GLN A 162 -7.79 0.37 13.69
N ILE A 163 -6.99 0.38 12.62
CA ILE A 163 -6.18 1.53 12.24
C ILE A 163 -7.06 2.70 11.83
N SER A 164 -8.06 2.47 10.99
CA SER A 164 -9.02 3.50 10.55
C SER A 164 -9.67 4.23 11.74
N GLN A 165 -10.16 3.47 12.73
CA GLN A 165 -10.75 4.03 13.95
C GLN A 165 -9.72 4.76 14.84
N ALA A 166 -8.46 4.33 14.83
CA ALA A 166 -7.42 5.00 15.59
C ALA A 166 -7.02 6.33 14.93
N LEU A 167 -6.87 6.35 13.60
CA LEU A 167 -6.60 7.55 12.81
C LEU A 167 -7.77 8.54 12.99
N SER A 168 -9.02 8.11 12.91
CA SER A 168 -10.17 9.02 13.06
C SER A 168 -10.24 9.70 14.44
N LYS A 169 -9.63 9.11 15.48
CA LYS A 169 -9.54 9.66 16.84
C LYS A 169 -8.25 10.48 17.06
N PHE A 170 -7.31 10.42 16.13
CA PHE A 170 -6.06 11.17 16.22
C PHE A 170 -6.28 12.61 15.74
N SER A 171 -6.55 13.49 16.70
CA SER A 171 -6.88 14.90 16.44
C SER A 171 -5.74 15.68 15.75
N GLN A 172 -6.11 16.77 15.09
CA GLN A 172 -5.14 17.74 14.56
C GLN A 172 -4.19 18.26 15.64
N THR A 173 -4.67 18.44 16.88
CA THR A 173 -3.82 18.85 18.01
C THR A 173 -2.75 17.80 18.33
N HIS A 174 -3.09 16.50 18.36
CA HIS A 174 -2.08 15.45 18.53
C HIS A 174 -1.06 15.46 17.39
N PHE A 175 -1.55 15.66 16.16
CA PHE A 175 -0.70 15.75 14.97
C PHE A 175 0.28 16.91 15.06
N GLN A 176 -0.20 18.12 15.38
CA GLN A 176 0.60 19.32 15.55
C GLN A 176 1.60 19.19 16.70
N GLN A 177 1.20 18.58 17.81
CA GLN A 177 2.12 18.33 18.92
C GLN A 177 3.31 17.47 18.48
N ARG A 178 3.08 16.36 17.76
CA ARG A 178 4.18 15.52 17.27
C ARG A 178 4.96 16.11 16.11
N PHE A 179 4.29 16.89 15.26
CA PHE A 179 4.96 17.66 14.22
C PHE A 179 6.01 18.60 14.81
N ASN A 180 5.63 19.36 15.85
CA ASN A 180 6.53 20.27 16.55
C ASN A 180 7.67 19.52 17.27
N LEU A 181 7.39 18.36 17.87
CA LEU A 181 8.41 17.54 18.55
C LEU A 181 9.48 17.00 17.60
N LYS A 182 9.16 16.79 16.32
CA LYS A 182 10.13 16.36 15.31
C LYS A 182 11.14 17.46 14.95
N GLY A 183 10.86 18.72 15.31
CA GLY A 183 11.59 19.87 14.80
C GLY A 183 11.34 20.11 13.31
N LEU A 184 10.16 19.70 12.79
CA LEU A 184 9.74 20.10 11.45
C LEU A 184 9.29 21.57 11.52
N GLU A 185 10.02 22.46 10.87
CA GLU A 185 9.76 23.91 10.93
C GLU A 185 8.77 24.39 9.86
N SER A 186 8.50 23.58 8.83
CA SER A 186 7.64 23.95 7.70
C SER A 186 6.92 22.74 7.11
N GLY A 187 5.84 22.99 6.36
CA GLY A 187 5.09 21.94 5.66
C GLY A 187 4.03 21.22 6.48
N PHE A 188 3.60 21.79 7.61
CA PHE A 188 2.53 21.22 8.44
C PHE A 188 1.27 20.94 7.63
N GLU A 189 0.75 21.93 6.90
CA GLU A 189 -0.48 21.80 6.12
C GLU A 189 -0.35 20.70 5.05
N THR A 190 0.76 20.68 4.30
CA THR A 190 1.02 19.65 3.30
C THR A 190 1.06 18.25 3.90
N ILE A 191 1.76 18.06 5.02
CA ILE A 191 1.87 16.77 5.69
C ILE A 191 0.53 16.38 6.34
N TYR A 192 -0.23 17.34 6.84
CA TYR A 192 -1.56 17.10 7.40
C TYR A 192 -2.59 16.75 6.32
N ASP A 193 -2.47 17.32 5.11
CA ASP A 193 -3.27 16.94 3.95
C ASP A 193 -3.00 15.49 3.53
N VAL A 194 -1.74 15.07 3.46
CA VAL A 194 -1.37 13.66 3.21
C VAL A 194 -1.95 12.75 4.29
N TYR A 195 -1.92 13.15 5.55
CA TYR A 195 -2.56 12.41 6.64
C TYR A 195 -4.08 12.26 6.43
N LYS A 196 -4.78 13.31 6.02
CA LYS A 196 -6.22 13.24 5.74
C LYS A 196 -6.52 12.29 4.57
N GLN A 197 -5.69 12.29 3.53
CA GLN A 197 -5.81 11.35 2.42
C GLN A 197 -5.61 9.90 2.89
N LEU A 198 -4.59 9.65 3.72
CA LEU A 198 -4.35 8.34 4.33
C LEU A 198 -5.54 7.88 5.20
N LEU A 199 -6.08 8.75 6.05
CA LEU A 199 -7.27 8.47 6.85
C LEU A 199 -8.46 8.10 5.94
N ASN A 200 -8.72 8.90 4.91
CA ASN A 200 -9.80 8.65 3.96
C ASN A 200 -9.64 7.30 3.24
N TYR A 201 -8.42 6.97 2.82
CA TYR A 201 -8.13 5.67 2.20
C TYR A 201 -8.41 4.51 3.15
N TYR A 202 -7.91 4.57 4.39
CA TYR A 202 -8.20 3.56 5.41
C TYR A 202 -9.69 3.42 5.73
N GLN A 203 -10.45 4.52 5.74
CA GLN A 203 -11.91 4.50 5.92
C GLN A 203 -12.61 3.80 4.76
N ASN A 204 -12.27 4.15 3.52
CA ASN A 204 -12.85 3.52 2.33
C ASN A 204 -12.60 2.00 2.29
N VAL A 205 -11.37 1.56 2.60
CA VAL A 205 -11.04 0.13 2.62
C VAL A 205 -11.74 -0.59 3.79
N ALA A 206 -11.86 0.05 4.95
CA ALA A 206 -12.59 -0.50 6.09
C ALA A 206 -14.10 -0.67 5.79
N ASP A 207 -14.71 0.31 5.14
CA ASP A 207 -16.12 0.32 4.74
C ASP A 207 -16.42 -0.73 3.67
N ALA A 208 -15.48 -0.91 2.73
CA ALA A 208 -15.51 -1.99 1.73
C ALA A 208 -15.30 -3.40 2.34
N GLN A 209 -14.98 -3.49 3.63
CA GLN A 209 -14.63 -4.73 4.33
C GLN A 209 -13.44 -5.48 3.69
N ASN A 210 -12.51 -4.73 3.11
CA ASN A 210 -11.33 -5.25 2.46
C ASN A 210 -10.14 -5.33 3.40
N ALA A 211 -9.20 -6.18 3.04
CA ALA A 211 -7.85 -6.19 3.57
C ALA A 211 -6.97 -5.22 2.76
N MET A 212 -5.70 -5.08 3.15
CA MET A 212 -4.80 -4.13 2.53
C MET A 212 -3.37 -4.67 2.48
N PHE A 213 -2.69 -4.50 1.35
CA PHE A 213 -1.24 -4.63 1.22
C PHE A 213 -0.55 -3.29 1.47
N LEU A 214 0.64 -3.35 2.07
CA LEU A 214 1.49 -2.21 2.37
C LEU A 214 2.92 -2.55 1.96
N TYR A 215 3.57 -1.68 1.23
CA TYR A 215 4.96 -1.88 0.84
C TYR A 215 5.68 -0.56 0.58
N LEU A 216 6.99 -0.68 0.47
CA LEU A 216 7.89 0.42 0.15
C LEU A 216 8.54 0.12 -1.22
N GLY A 217 8.55 1.13 -2.09
CA GLY A 217 9.18 1.13 -3.42
C GLY A 217 10.08 2.35 -3.61
#